data_AF-A0A496Z6K7-F1
#
_entry.id   AF-A0A496Z6K7-F1
#
_cell.length_a   1.000
_cell.length_b   1.000
_cell.length_c   1.000
_cell.angle_alpha   90.00
_cell.angle_beta   90.00
_cell.angle_gamma   90.00
#
_symmetry.space_group_name_H-M   'P 1'
#
loop_
_entity.id
_entity.type
_entity.pdbx_description
1 polymer ?
#
loop_
_entity_poly.entity_id
_entity_poly.type
_entity_poly.pdbx_seq_one_letter_code
_entity_poly.pdbx_strand_id
1 'polypeptide(L)'
;MDIKFTKGIQSPDDPLKFIMSDESVDRMGDVILAKGWDLTDFNKNPIALWGHDSQTPIGTWDNVKVEGKALTGTLTLAKQGTSAEIDTIRALVDQRILKSVSVGFVPDEMVERTDKQGNFLGYQFTEQQLHECSLVSVPANPNAVACAKSCGLAEKDFHHIFTSPGQNAAPIARINKTLGTAAKPVAHKPKEVVPMKIADKITAKKERTIQIRDRLTELKTIAEADDAELSDEETLEIDTLSDEMEAIDKSIASLEKIEATIAAKAIPAKPNYKAPADPVHKEKGGDLFAKVATAKLLAKVKGVHQSEIIKTVYPKDERIMPVAEMLSKTAVVPATTTLDGWASQLVRDDLHAFLVDLEPVSVYAALRSYGMPLEFNGAGTITIPSRDTAKSATNDLSGSFVGEGGVIPVKRLSLGSQTLARYKAAVISTYTQEILEQSTPSIEAIVRQGILDDTSVALDSALTDASALVTGVRPAGLLNGVSLTTSAGDTAADVITDLKVLFTAMNTSNLAAKPVLMMHPNRKLGLSTITNAGGDFVFRDEISRGMLLSVPVIISANIVESEVYIVDSASFAAANDVPTFAVSD
;
A
#
# COMPACT_ATOMS: atom_id res chain seq x y z
N MET A 1 -46.41 -2.28 4.83
CA MET A 1 -45.41 -2.98 5.66
C MET A 1 -44.26 -2.01 5.81
N ASP A 2 -44.15 -1.38 6.98
CA ASP A 2 -43.01 -0.50 7.26
C ASP A 2 -41.77 -1.38 7.48
N ILE A 3 -40.76 -1.19 6.63
CA ILE A 3 -39.50 -1.94 6.70
C ILE A 3 -38.79 -1.47 7.98
N LYS A 4 -38.74 -2.33 9.01
CA LYS A 4 -37.99 -2.06 10.25
C LYS A 4 -36.56 -2.58 10.11
N PHE A 5 -35.60 -1.69 10.36
CA PHE A 5 -34.17 -1.94 10.24
C PHE A 5 -33.63 -2.64 11.50
N THR A 6 -33.32 -3.92 11.40
CA THR A 6 -32.60 -4.69 12.44
C THR A 6 -31.22 -5.08 11.95
N LYS A 7 -30.27 -5.30 12.88
CA LYS A 7 -28.89 -5.76 12.63
C LYS A 7 -28.83 -6.64 11.38
N GLY A 8 -28.21 -6.14 10.29
CA GLY A 8 -28.23 -6.79 8.98
C GLY A 8 -27.84 -8.26 9.08
N ILE A 9 -28.83 -9.13 8.89
CA ILE A 9 -28.69 -10.58 8.78
C ILE A 9 -29.11 -10.90 7.36
N GLN A 10 -28.19 -11.41 6.54
CA GLN A 10 -28.51 -11.86 5.19
C GLN A 10 -29.60 -12.93 5.23
N SER A 11 -30.59 -12.79 4.35
CA SER A 11 -31.63 -13.81 4.15
C SER A 11 -30.99 -15.15 3.77
N PRO A 12 -31.38 -16.28 4.39
CA PRO A 12 -30.92 -17.61 3.96
C PRO A 12 -31.32 -17.94 2.51
N ASP A 13 -32.42 -17.36 2.03
CA ASP A 13 -33.00 -17.63 0.71
C ASP A 13 -32.46 -16.68 -0.39
N ASP A 14 -31.91 -15.52 0.00
CA ASP A 14 -31.44 -14.47 -0.93
C ASP A 14 -30.37 -13.58 -0.24
N PRO A 15 -29.16 -14.11 -0.01
CA PRO A 15 -28.11 -13.43 0.77
C PRO A 15 -27.47 -12.24 0.03
N LEU A 16 -27.86 -12.01 -1.23
CA LEU A 16 -27.24 -11.04 -2.13
C LEU A 16 -28.18 -9.91 -2.55
N LYS A 17 -29.39 -9.80 -1.98
CA LYS A 17 -30.23 -8.60 -2.14
C LYS A 17 -29.81 -7.51 -1.16
N PHE A 18 -29.60 -6.29 -1.63
CA PHE A 18 -29.15 -5.14 -0.84
C PHE A 18 -30.12 -3.96 -0.92
N ILE A 19 -30.20 -3.23 0.19
CA ILE A 19 -30.55 -1.81 0.15
C ILE A 19 -29.26 -1.09 -0.25
N MET A 20 -29.27 -0.40 -1.39
CA MET A 20 -28.13 0.35 -1.90
C MET A 20 -28.07 1.75 -1.28
N SER A 21 -29.24 2.36 -1.10
CA SER A 21 -29.42 3.67 -0.46
C SER A 21 -30.86 3.82 0.01
N ASP A 22 -31.09 4.56 1.09
CA ASP A 22 -32.42 4.98 1.54
C ASP A 22 -32.43 6.47 1.92
N GLU A 23 -33.60 7.00 2.27
CA GLU A 23 -33.76 8.41 2.63
C GLU A 23 -33.32 8.76 4.07
N SER A 24 -32.56 7.87 4.75
CA SER A 24 -31.99 8.19 6.06
C SER A 24 -30.84 9.19 5.93
N VAL A 25 -30.54 9.91 7.01
CA VAL A 25 -29.39 10.82 7.04
C VAL A 25 -28.11 10.00 7.02
N ASP A 26 -27.28 10.23 6.00
CA ASP A 26 -26.03 9.51 5.85
C ASP A 26 -24.94 10.03 6.82
N ARG A 27 -23.76 9.41 6.77
CA ARG A 27 -22.63 9.79 7.64
C ARG A 27 -22.03 11.17 7.35
N MET A 28 -22.33 11.75 6.18
CA MET A 28 -21.90 13.09 5.78
C MET A 28 -22.93 14.16 6.14
N GLY A 29 -24.12 13.75 6.59
CA GLY A 29 -25.23 14.64 6.90
C GLY A 29 -26.18 14.83 5.71
N ASP A 30 -26.01 14.08 4.62
CA ASP A 30 -26.80 14.19 3.41
C ASP A 30 -28.04 13.27 3.46
N VAL A 31 -29.04 13.57 2.62
CA VAL A 31 -30.21 12.71 2.37
C VAL A 31 -30.40 12.59 0.87
N ILE A 32 -30.52 11.36 0.39
CA ILE A 32 -30.75 11.08 -1.03
C ILE A 32 -32.19 10.61 -1.22
N LEU A 33 -33.02 11.38 -1.93
CA LEU A 33 -34.42 11.00 -2.15
C LEU A 33 -34.50 9.84 -3.13
N ALA A 34 -35.17 8.76 -2.72
CA ALA A 34 -35.21 7.53 -3.51
C ALA A 34 -35.93 7.73 -4.85
N LYS A 35 -36.90 8.64 -4.91
CA LYS A 35 -37.63 8.99 -6.14
C LYS A 35 -36.74 9.69 -7.18
N GLY A 36 -35.64 10.30 -6.75
CA GLY A 36 -34.72 11.08 -7.60
C GLY A 36 -33.73 10.26 -8.41
N TRP A 37 -33.69 8.93 -8.24
CA TRP A 37 -32.70 8.08 -8.91
C TRP A 37 -32.99 7.94 -10.42
N ASP A 38 -32.09 8.46 -11.23
CA ASP A 38 -31.96 8.05 -12.63
C ASP A 38 -30.99 6.87 -12.75
N LEU A 39 -31.50 5.76 -13.30
CA LEU A 39 -30.78 4.49 -13.49
C LEU A 39 -30.45 4.22 -14.95
N THR A 40 -30.74 5.17 -15.86
CA THR A 40 -30.69 4.95 -17.31
C THR A 40 -29.31 4.55 -17.79
N ASP A 41 -28.25 5.23 -17.33
CA ASP A 41 -26.89 4.93 -17.74
C ASP A 41 -26.29 3.76 -16.96
N PHE A 42 -26.55 3.67 -15.66
CA PHE A 42 -26.11 2.56 -14.83
C PHE A 42 -26.58 1.20 -15.38
N ASN A 43 -27.86 1.11 -15.77
CA ASN A 43 -28.44 -0.14 -16.29
C ASN A 43 -27.88 -0.58 -17.64
N LYS A 44 -27.15 0.29 -18.37
CA LYS A 44 -26.43 -0.13 -19.59
C LYS A 44 -25.20 -0.96 -19.26
N ASN A 45 -24.60 -0.76 -18.09
CA ASN A 45 -23.40 -1.49 -17.64
C ASN A 45 -23.36 -1.61 -16.10
N PRO A 46 -24.24 -2.44 -15.49
CA PRO A 46 -24.40 -2.49 -14.04
C PRO A 46 -23.32 -3.37 -13.39
N ILE A 47 -22.07 -2.90 -13.39
CA ILE A 47 -20.94 -3.61 -12.77
C ILE A 47 -20.93 -3.40 -11.26
N ALA A 48 -20.70 -4.47 -10.50
CA ALA A 48 -20.43 -4.39 -9.08
C ALA A 48 -18.93 -4.29 -8.84
N LEU A 49 -18.53 -3.31 -8.04
CA LEU A 49 -17.13 -3.04 -7.71
C LEU A 49 -16.82 -3.37 -6.25
N TRP A 50 -15.54 -3.52 -5.94
CA TRP A 50 -15.04 -3.58 -4.56
C TRP A 50 -14.49 -2.22 -4.13
N GLY A 51 -15.00 -1.68 -3.02
CA GLY A 51 -14.36 -0.53 -2.37
C GLY A 51 -14.31 0.77 -3.18
N HIS A 52 -15.22 1.01 -4.14
CA HIS A 52 -15.19 2.13 -5.08
C HIS A 52 -13.99 2.12 -6.05
N ASP A 53 -13.34 0.96 -6.23
CA ASP A 53 -12.25 0.81 -7.18
C ASP A 53 -12.75 0.29 -8.53
N SER A 54 -12.73 1.18 -9.54
CA SER A 54 -13.06 0.85 -10.93
C SER A 54 -12.18 -0.23 -11.57
N GLN A 55 -11.00 -0.51 -11.00
CA GLN A 55 -10.12 -1.60 -11.46
C GLN A 55 -10.48 -2.96 -10.85
N THR A 56 -11.37 -3.01 -9.87
CA THR A 56 -11.72 -4.25 -9.13
C THR A 56 -13.20 -4.62 -9.32
N PRO A 57 -13.62 -5.08 -10.52
CA PRO A 57 -14.96 -5.60 -10.76
C PRO A 57 -15.14 -6.97 -10.10
N ILE A 58 -16.21 -7.13 -9.33
CA ILE A 58 -16.50 -8.35 -8.55
C ILE A 58 -17.74 -9.09 -9.01
N GLY A 59 -18.50 -8.52 -9.94
CA GLY A 59 -19.77 -9.08 -10.40
C GLY A 59 -20.63 -8.07 -11.13
N THR A 60 -21.94 -8.33 -11.15
CA THR A 60 -22.95 -7.45 -11.72
C THR A 60 -24.06 -7.17 -10.73
N TRP A 61 -24.76 -6.05 -10.92
CA TRP A 61 -25.97 -5.71 -10.21
C TRP A 61 -27.20 -6.03 -11.07
N ASP A 62 -28.09 -6.83 -10.51
CA ASP A 62 -29.36 -7.22 -11.12
C ASP A 62 -30.54 -6.61 -10.37
N ASN A 63 -31.67 -6.42 -11.05
CA ASN A 63 -32.91 -5.91 -10.46
C ASN A 63 -32.73 -4.58 -9.69
N VAL A 64 -31.92 -3.65 -10.22
CA VAL A 64 -31.74 -2.34 -9.60
C VAL A 64 -32.97 -1.48 -9.81
N LYS A 65 -33.65 -1.12 -8.72
CA LYS A 65 -34.90 -0.35 -8.75
C LYS A 65 -35.19 0.32 -7.42
N VAL A 66 -36.03 1.35 -7.50
CA VAL A 66 -36.59 2.03 -6.33
C VAL A 66 -37.80 1.25 -5.80
N GLU A 67 -37.74 0.82 -4.54
CA GLU A 67 -38.83 0.18 -3.81
C GLU A 67 -39.20 1.06 -2.60
N GLY A 68 -40.30 1.82 -2.71
CA GLY A 68 -40.71 2.75 -1.66
C GLY A 68 -39.72 3.91 -1.48
N LYS A 69 -39.06 3.97 -0.32
CA LYS A 69 -38.06 4.99 0.05
C LYS A 69 -36.62 4.47 -0.03
N ALA A 70 -36.39 3.38 -0.76
CA ALA A 70 -35.08 2.76 -0.88
C ALA A 70 -34.76 2.41 -2.34
N LEU A 71 -33.50 2.58 -2.73
CA LEU A 71 -32.91 1.96 -3.90
C LEU A 71 -32.43 0.56 -3.51
N THR A 72 -32.83 -0.43 -4.28
CA THR A 72 -32.51 -1.84 -4.02
C THR A 72 -31.86 -2.46 -5.25
N GLY A 73 -31.03 -3.49 -5.05
CA GLY A 73 -30.45 -4.28 -6.12
C GLY A 73 -29.93 -5.62 -5.60
N THR A 74 -29.68 -6.55 -6.52
CA THR A 74 -29.23 -7.92 -6.23
C THR A 74 -27.83 -8.11 -6.79
N LEU A 75 -26.89 -8.51 -5.96
CA LEU A 75 -25.50 -8.72 -6.35
C LEU A 75 -25.33 -10.11 -6.95
N THR A 76 -24.82 -10.19 -8.17
CA THR A 76 -24.35 -11.44 -8.77
C THR A 76 -22.83 -11.43 -8.79
N LEU A 77 -22.22 -12.07 -7.79
CA LEU A 77 -20.77 -12.21 -7.69
C LEU A 77 -20.22 -13.10 -8.82
N ALA A 78 -19.05 -12.74 -9.34
CA ALA A 78 -18.27 -13.57 -10.24
C ALA A 78 -18.08 -14.98 -9.65
N LYS A 79 -17.93 -15.99 -10.53
CA LYS A 79 -17.88 -17.40 -10.11
C LYS A 79 -16.65 -17.67 -9.26
N GLN A 80 -16.76 -18.61 -8.32
CA GLN A 80 -15.60 -19.11 -7.60
C GLN A 80 -14.56 -19.64 -8.60
N GLY A 81 -13.27 -19.39 -8.33
CA GLY A 81 -12.16 -19.68 -9.22
C GLY A 81 -11.88 -18.62 -10.28
N THR A 82 -12.65 -17.51 -10.33
CA THR A 82 -12.36 -16.39 -11.24
C THR A 82 -11.03 -15.72 -10.89
N SER A 83 -10.78 -15.48 -9.60
CA SER A 83 -9.48 -15.05 -9.05
C SER A 83 -9.45 -15.32 -7.54
N ALA A 84 -8.25 -15.28 -6.94
CA ALA A 84 -8.09 -15.46 -5.49
C ALA A 84 -8.80 -14.35 -4.69
N GLU A 85 -8.85 -13.14 -5.24
CA GLU A 85 -9.54 -11.99 -4.69
C GLU A 85 -11.06 -12.22 -4.70
N ILE A 86 -11.63 -12.69 -5.81
CA ILE A 86 -13.05 -13.04 -5.91
C ILE A 86 -13.42 -14.14 -4.91
N ASP A 87 -12.60 -15.17 -4.78
CA ASP A 87 -12.85 -16.27 -3.85
C ASP A 87 -12.84 -15.79 -2.40
N THR A 88 -11.92 -14.88 -2.08
CA THR A 88 -11.87 -14.23 -0.76
C THR A 88 -13.12 -13.39 -0.50
N ILE A 89 -13.56 -12.58 -1.47
CA ILE A 89 -14.75 -11.74 -1.35
C ILE A 89 -16.01 -12.60 -1.19
N ARG A 90 -16.15 -13.67 -2.00
CA ARG A 90 -17.24 -14.65 -1.87
C ARG A 90 -17.25 -15.26 -0.47
N ALA A 91 -16.09 -15.73 0.02
CA ALA A 91 -15.99 -16.30 1.35
C ALA A 91 -16.37 -15.31 2.47
N LEU A 92 -16.03 -14.02 2.34
CA LEU A 92 -16.42 -12.99 3.31
C LEU A 92 -17.92 -12.68 3.29
N VAL A 93 -18.53 -12.70 2.10
CA VAL A 93 -19.98 -12.54 1.94
C VAL A 93 -20.73 -13.76 2.47
N ASP A 94 -20.27 -14.98 2.17
CA ASP A 94 -20.87 -16.24 2.63
C ASP A 94 -20.77 -16.40 4.16
N GLN A 95 -19.65 -15.95 4.74
CA GLN A 95 -19.46 -15.87 6.19
C GLN A 95 -20.25 -14.73 6.86
N ARG A 96 -20.97 -13.92 6.09
CA ARG A 96 -21.77 -12.77 6.57
C ARG A 96 -20.95 -11.68 7.25
N ILE A 97 -19.66 -11.63 6.95
CA ILE A 97 -18.74 -10.59 7.44
C ILE A 97 -18.96 -9.32 6.62
N LEU A 98 -19.05 -9.49 5.30
CA LEU A 98 -19.19 -8.39 4.35
C LEU A 98 -20.62 -8.30 3.85
N LYS A 99 -21.33 -7.25 4.27
CA LYS A 99 -22.80 -7.13 4.09
C LYS A 99 -23.29 -5.71 3.82
N SER A 100 -22.40 -4.80 3.46
CA SER A 100 -22.70 -3.39 3.20
C SER A 100 -22.27 -2.98 1.81
N VAL A 101 -23.03 -2.06 1.24
CA VAL A 101 -22.78 -1.49 -0.08
C VAL A 101 -22.84 0.03 -0.01
N SER A 102 -22.25 0.71 -0.98
CA SER A 102 -22.28 2.17 -1.05
C SER A 102 -22.42 2.60 -2.51
N VAL A 103 -23.21 3.64 -2.74
CA VAL A 103 -23.49 4.19 -4.06
C VAL A 103 -22.54 5.35 -4.35
N GLY A 104 -22.06 5.43 -5.60
CA GLY A 104 -21.46 6.62 -6.17
C GLY A 104 -22.43 7.20 -7.19
N PHE A 105 -22.63 8.52 -7.14
CA PHE A 105 -23.64 9.20 -7.96
C PHE A 105 -23.21 10.61 -8.31
N VAL A 106 -23.84 11.18 -9.33
CA VAL A 106 -23.71 12.59 -9.68
C VAL A 106 -25.05 13.27 -9.42
N PRO A 107 -25.08 14.38 -8.66
CA PRO A 107 -26.31 15.11 -8.39
C PRO A 107 -26.68 16.00 -9.57
N ASP A 108 -27.96 15.97 -9.97
CA ASP A 108 -28.53 16.91 -10.94
C ASP A 108 -29.22 18.07 -10.20
N GLU A 109 -29.95 17.77 -9.12
CA GLU A 109 -30.56 18.76 -8.23
C GLU A 109 -30.27 18.44 -6.76
N MET A 110 -29.88 19.47 -6.01
CA MET A 110 -29.66 19.39 -4.57
C MET A 110 -30.09 20.67 -3.85
N VAL A 111 -30.53 20.52 -2.60
CA VAL A 111 -30.93 21.62 -1.72
C VAL A 111 -30.16 21.52 -0.42
N GLU A 112 -29.70 22.65 0.11
CA GLU A 112 -29.05 22.68 1.43
C GLU A 112 -30.04 22.27 2.54
N ARG A 113 -29.61 21.35 3.39
CA ARG A 113 -30.30 21.00 4.62
C ARG A 113 -29.77 21.90 5.72
N THR A 114 -30.68 22.61 6.38
CA THR A 114 -30.35 23.45 7.52
C THR A 114 -31.16 23.04 8.75
N ASP A 115 -30.59 23.26 9.93
CA ASP A 115 -31.35 23.14 11.18
C ASP A 115 -32.30 24.33 11.36
N LYS A 116 -33.09 24.32 12.45
CA LYS A 116 -34.02 25.42 12.78
C LYS A 116 -33.32 26.75 13.06
N GLN A 117 -32.00 26.75 13.27
CA GLN A 117 -31.18 27.93 13.49
C GLN A 117 -30.46 28.39 12.20
N GLY A 118 -30.62 27.69 11.08
CA GLY A 118 -29.99 28.00 9.81
C GLY A 118 -28.57 27.43 9.65
N ASN A 119 -28.11 26.57 10.56
CA ASN A 119 -26.80 25.93 10.42
C ASN A 119 -26.87 24.82 9.36
N PHE A 120 -25.85 24.73 8.52
CA PHE A 120 -25.71 23.70 7.49
C PHE A 120 -25.58 22.30 8.11
N LEU A 121 -26.40 21.36 7.66
CA LEU A 121 -26.43 19.96 8.10
C LEU A 121 -25.97 18.97 7.01
N GLY A 122 -25.86 19.41 5.75
CA GLY A 122 -25.62 18.57 4.57
C GLY A 122 -26.52 18.98 3.41
N TYR A 123 -26.59 18.16 2.37
CA TYR A 123 -27.44 18.34 1.20
C TYR A 123 -28.58 17.33 1.16
N GLN A 124 -29.70 17.75 0.58
CA GLN A 124 -30.79 16.87 0.18
C GLN A 124 -30.77 16.77 -1.34
N PHE A 125 -30.38 15.61 -1.85
CA PHE A 125 -30.37 15.32 -3.28
C PHE A 125 -31.78 14.93 -3.71
N THR A 126 -32.35 15.70 -4.64
CA THR A 126 -33.73 15.52 -5.14
C THR A 126 -33.76 14.80 -6.48
N GLU A 127 -32.73 15.00 -7.31
CA GLU A 127 -32.52 14.30 -8.58
C GLU A 127 -31.03 13.95 -8.71
N GLN A 128 -30.72 12.69 -9.00
CA GLN A 128 -29.35 12.19 -9.07
C GLN A 128 -29.21 10.96 -9.98
N GLN A 129 -28.11 10.88 -10.71
CA GLN A 129 -27.77 9.76 -11.58
C GLN A 129 -26.88 8.76 -10.85
N LEU A 130 -27.28 7.49 -10.82
CA LEU A 130 -26.45 6.42 -10.27
C LEU A 130 -25.26 6.15 -11.20
N HIS A 131 -24.04 6.23 -10.68
CA HIS A 131 -22.81 5.96 -11.44
C HIS A 131 -22.22 4.58 -11.10
N GLU A 132 -22.22 4.23 -9.82
CA GLU A 132 -21.68 2.95 -9.36
C GLU A 132 -22.38 2.48 -8.07
N CYS A 133 -22.26 1.19 -7.80
CA CYS A 133 -22.53 0.65 -6.47
C CYS A 133 -21.46 -0.40 -6.14
N SER A 134 -20.80 -0.21 -4.99
CA SER A 134 -19.68 -1.03 -4.55
C SER A 134 -20.04 -1.81 -3.29
N LEU A 135 -19.51 -3.03 -3.18
CA LEU A 135 -19.45 -3.73 -1.91
C LEU A 135 -18.34 -3.08 -1.06
N VAL A 136 -18.64 -2.70 0.18
CA VAL A 136 -17.74 -1.89 1.03
C VAL A 136 -17.75 -2.35 2.49
N SER A 137 -16.67 -2.08 3.21
CA SER A 137 -16.58 -2.34 4.65
C SER A 137 -17.35 -1.33 5.50
N VAL A 138 -17.48 -0.08 5.02
CA VAL A 138 -18.17 1.01 5.73
C VAL A 138 -18.99 1.81 4.71
N PRO A 139 -20.33 1.76 4.76
CA PRO A 139 -21.17 2.51 3.85
C PRO A 139 -21.38 3.95 4.32
N ALA A 140 -21.52 4.89 3.38
CA ALA A 140 -21.91 6.27 3.67
C ALA A 140 -23.33 6.32 4.25
N ASN A 141 -24.29 5.67 3.59
CA ASN A 141 -25.62 5.45 4.13
C ASN A 141 -25.59 4.27 5.14
N PRO A 142 -25.90 4.48 6.44
CA PRO A 142 -25.83 3.43 7.46
C PRO A 142 -26.76 2.23 7.23
N ASN A 143 -27.83 2.41 6.47
CA ASN A 143 -28.84 1.39 6.17
C ASN A 143 -28.57 0.66 4.85
N ALA A 144 -27.50 1.00 4.12
CA ALA A 144 -27.12 0.34 2.88
C ALA A 144 -26.47 -1.03 3.13
N VAL A 145 -27.30 -1.98 3.54
CA VAL A 145 -26.90 -3.34 3.95
C VAL A 145 -27.74 -4.41 3.27
N ALA A 146 -27.25 -5.66 3.32
CA ALA A 146 -27.99 -6.81 2.81
C ALA A 146 -29.35 -6.97 3.51
N CYS A 147 -30.38 -7.29 2.74
CA CYS A 147 -31.76 -7.39 3.20
C CYS A 147 -31.96 -8.60 4.10
N ALA A 148 -32.58 -8.38 5.26
CA ALA A 148 -33.08 -9.44 6.13
C ALA A 148 -34.56 -9.70 5.83
N LYS A 149 -34.95 -10.97 5.66
CA LYS A 149 -36.35 -11.36 5.73
C LYS A 149 -36.75 -11.36 7.20
N SER A 150 -37.69 -10.52 7.60
CA SER A 150 -38.22 -10.56 8.97
C SER A 150 -38.83 -11.93 9.22
N CYS A 151 -38.26 -12.69 10.17
CA CYS A 151 -38.96 -13.83 10.75
C CYS A 151 -40.34 -13.34 11.17
N GLY A 152 -41.41 -14.01 10.73
CA GLY A 152 -42.82 -13.60 10.81
C GLY A 152 -43.38 -13.39 12.23
N LEU A 153 -42.78 -12.49 13.00
CA LEU A 153 -43.24 -12.00 14.28
C LEU A 153 -44.10 -10.78 14.03
N ALA A 154 -45.31 -10.80 14.58
CA ALA A 154 -46.22 -9.67 14.48
C ALA A 154 -45.61 -8.46 15.17
N GLU A 155 -45.91 -7.27 14.66
CA GLU A 155 -45.33 -5.99 15.09
C GLU A 155 -45.45 -5.72 16.60
N LYS A 156 -46.49 -6.29 17.23
CA LYS A 156 -46.75 -6.25 18.68
C LYS A 156 -45.73 -7.02 19.52
N ASP A 157 -45.09 -8.05 18.98
CA ASP A 157 -44.16 -8.91 19.72
C ASP A 157 -42.74 -8.30 19.77
N PHE A 158 -42.41 -7.43 18.81
CA PHE A 158 -41.14 -6.71 18.76
C PHE A 158 -40.98 -5.69 19.90
N HIS A 159 -42.08 -5.06 20.32
CA HIS A 159 -42.07 -4.05 21.40
C HIS A 159 -41.84 -4.64 22.80
N HIS A 160 -42.11 -5.92 23.01
CA HIS A 160 -41.87 -6.58 24.30
C HIS A 160 -40.41 -6.97 24.52
N ILE A 161 -39.63 -7.12 23.43
CA ILE A 161 -38.27 -7.65 23.49
C ILE A 161 -37.24 -6.52 23.48
N PHE A 162 -37.53 -5.40 22.80
CA PHE A 162 -36.57 -4.30 22.65
C PHE A 162 -37.22 -2.92 22.84
N THR A 163 -36.96 -2.34 24.02
CA THR A 163 -37.24 -0.95 24.51
C THR A 163 -38.58 -0.75 25.25
N SER A 164 -38.66 -0.10 26.42
CA SER A 164 -37.89 1.05 26.92
C SER A 164 -37.90 1.20 28.47
N PRO A 165 -37.20 2.21 29.06
CA PRO A 165 -36.56 2.14 30.37
C PRO A 165 -37.46 2.51 31.56
N GLY A 166 -37.16 1.89 32.70
CA GLY A 166 -37.68 2.28 34.01
C GLY A 166 -38.87 1.45 34.48
N GLN A 167 -38.60 0.28 35.05
CA GLN A 167 -39.28 -0.23 36.25
C GLN A 167 -38.62 -1.55 36.69
N ASN A 168 -38.41 -1.66 38.00
CA ASN A 168 -37.72 -2.76 38.67
C ASN A 168 -38.33 -4.13 38.33
N ALA A 169 -37.54 -5.03 37.74
CA ALA A 169 -37.83 -6.46 37.72
C ALA A 169 -36.51 -7.26 37.77
N ALA A 170 -36.49 -8.27 38.65
CA ALA A 170 -35.36 -9.04 39.13
C ALA A 170 -34.54 -9.78 38.04
N PRO A 171 -33.26 -10.11 38.30
CA PRO A 171 -32.40 -10.77 37.32
C PRO A 171 -32.84 -12.23 37.09
N ILE A 172 -33.21 -12.56 35.85
CA ILE A 172 -33.46 -13.95 35.46
C ILE A 172 -32.14 -14.59 35.02
N ALA A 173 -31.91 -15.77 35.58
CA ALA A 173 -30.67 -16.52 35.62
C ALA A 173 -30.16 -17.02 34.26
N ARG A 174 -28.82 -17.14 34.17
CA ARG A 174 -28.07 -17.83 33.12
C ARG A 174 -28.64 -19.23 32.87
N ILE A 175 -28.98 -19.53 31.61
CA ILE A 175 -29.08 -20.91 31.12
C ILE A 175 -27.83 -21.18 30.29
N ASN A 176 -26.82 -21.73 30.96
CA ASN A 176 -25.79 -22.56 30.32
C ASN A 176 -26.36 -23.97 30.21
N LYS A 177 -26.63 -24.45 28.99
CA LYS A 177 -26.63 -25.90 28.74
C LYS A 177 -26.29 -26.24 27.29
N THR A 178 -25.17 -26.94 27.15
CA THR A 178 -24.83 -27.95 26.13
C THR A 178 -24.73 -27.52 24.66
N LEU A 179 -23.50 -27.15 24.26
CA LEU A 179 -22.91 -27.59 22.99
C LEU A 179 -21.48 -28.06 23.29
N GLY A 180 -21.14 -29.23 22.73
CA GLY A 180 -19.94 -30.00 23.01
C GLY A 180 -18.64 -29.33 22.60
N THR A 181 -17.55 -29.87 23.15
CA THR A 181 -16.15 -29.52 22.91
C THR A 181 -15.79 -29.43 21.43
N ALA A 182 -15.61 -28.22 20.92
CA ALA A 182 -14.92 -27.96 19.66
C ALA A 182 -13.41 -27.83 19.91
N ALA A 183 -12.63 -28.58 19.13
CA ALA A 183 -11.17 -28.58 19.16
C ALA A 183 -10.60 -27.16 18.93
N LYS A 184 -9.48 -26.86 19.60
CA LYS A 184 -8.73 -25.61 19.39
C LYS A 184 -8.27 -25.54 17.92
N PRO A 185 -8.63 -24.50 17.14
CA PRO A 185 -8.07 -24.35 15.81
C PRO A 185 -6.59 -23.98 15.91
N VAL A 186 -5.75 -24.78 15.26
CA VAL A 186 -4.31 -24.54 15.07
C VAL A 186 -4.16 -23.34 14.15
N ALA A 187 -3.45 -22.30 14.60
CA ALA A 187 -3.18 -21.11 13.81
C ALA A 187 -2.25 -21.44 12.63
N HIS A 188 -2.78 -21.44 11.40
CA HIS A 188 -1.96 -21.36 10.20
C HIS A 188 -1.67 -19.89 9.90
N LYS A 189 -0.39 -19.51 9.92
CA LYS A 189 0.06 -18.19 9.47
C LYS A 189 -0.07 -18.13 7.94
N PRO A 190 -0.74 -17.11 7.35
CA PRO A 190 -0.72 -16.91 5.91
C PRO A 190 0.72 -16.57 5.46
N LYS A 191 1.23 -17.31 4.48
CA LYS A 191 2.50 -17.01 3.81
C LYS A 191 2.30 -15.83 2.87
N GLU A 192 3.25 -14.88 2.87
CA GLU A 192 3.35 -13.77 1.92
C GLU A 192 3.26 -14.28 0.48
N VAL A 193 2.34 -13.71 -0.30
CA VAL A 193 2.19 -14.01 -1.73
C VAL A 193 3.08 -13.05 -2.50
N VAL A 194 4.28 -13.51 -2.85
CA VAL A 194 5.12 -12.83 -3.86
C VAL A 194 4.43 -12.98 -5.23
N PRO A 195 4.27 -11.92 -6.04
CA PRO A 195 3.69 -12.05 -7.37
C PRO A 195 4.60 -12.92 -8.27
N MET A 196 4.20 -14.19 -8.45
CA MET A 196 4.92 -15.14 -9.31
C MET A 196 4.89 -14.70 -10.78
N LYS A 197 6.05 -14.77 -11.46
CA LYS A 197 6.14 -14.56 -12.92
C LYS A 197 5.35 -15.66 -13.64
N ILE A 198 4.91 -15.41 -14.87
CA ILE A 198 4.14 -16.39 -15.68
C ILE A 198 4.91 -17.72 -15.82
N ALA A 199 6.24 -17.67 -15.97
CA ALA A 199 7.11 -18.85 -15.99
C ALA A 199 7.07 -19.65 -14.67
N ASP A 200 7.05 -18.98 -13.52
CA ASP A 200 6.97 -19.62 -12.21
C ASP A 200 5.59 -20.28 -12.01
N LYS A 201 4.52 -19.64 -12.52
CA LYS A 201 3.17 -20.20 -12.51
C LYS A 201 3.04 -21.46 -13.39
N ILE A 202 3.73 -21.50 -14.54
CA ILE A 202 3.76 -22.70 -15.40
C ILE A 202 4.50 -23.84 -14.69
N THR A 203 5.65 -23.55 -14.06
CA THR A 203 6.43 -24.56 -13.32
C THR A 203 5.64 -25.13 -12.13
N ALA A 204 5.02 -24.28 -11.32
CA ALA A 204 4.21 -24.72 -10.18
C ALA A 204 3.00 -25.57 -10.62
N LYS A 205 2.37 -25.24 -11.75
CA LYS A 205 1.28 -26.04 -12.32
C LYS A 205 1.76 -27.38 -12.85
N LYS A 206 2.93 -27.44 -13.50
CA LYS A 206 3.55 -28.70 -13.96
C LYS A 206 3.91 -29.61 -12.77
N GLU A 207 4.42 -29.06 -11.67
CA GLU A 207 4.67 -29.79 -10.43
C GLU A 207 3.36 -30.35 -9.83
N ARG A 208 2.28 -29.56 -9.81
CA ARG A 208 0.97 -30.04 -9.35
C ARG A 208 0.42 -31.18 -10.22
N THR A 209 0.58 -31.11 -11.54
CA THR A 209 0.20 -32.22 -12.44
C THR A 209 1.00 -33.50 -12.15
N ILE A 210 2.28 -33.39 -11.78
CA ILE A 210 3.08 -34.55 -11.36
C ILE A 210 2.53 -35.16 -10.07
N GLN A 211 2.24 -34.34 -9.06
CA GLN A 211 1.68 -34.81 -7.78
C GLN A 211 0.32 -35.53 -7.96
N ILE A 212 -0.55 -34.98 -8.82
CA ILE A 212 -1.83 -35.61 -9.13
C ILE A 212 -1.63 -36.94 -9.85
N ARG A 213 -0.70 -37.02 -10.82
CA ARG A 213 -0.37 -38.27 -11.52
C ARG A 213 0.20 -39.32 -10.57
N ASP A 214 1.04 -38.94 -9.63
CA ASP A 214 1.60 -39.84 -8.63
C ASP A 214 0.49 -40.38 -7.72
N ARG A 215 -0.45 -39.53 -7.28
CA ARG A 215 -1.61 -39.94 -6.48
C ARG A 215 -2.56 -40.86 -7.23
N LEU A 216 -2.84 -40.57 -8.51
CA LEU A 216 -3.65 -41.44 -9.36
C LEU A 216 -2.95 -42.79 -9.63
N THR A 217 -1.61 -42.81 -9.70
CA THR A 217 -0.85 -44.06 -9.83
C THR A 217 -0.90 -44.88 -8.55
N GLU A 218 -0.84 -44.23 -7.39
CA GLU A 218 -1.03 -44.89 -6.08
C GLU A 218 -2.45 -45.49 -5.97
N LEU A 219 -3.49 -44.73 -6.29
CA LEU A 219 -4.87 -45.21 -6.32
C LEU A 219 -5.07 -46.35 -7.33
N LYS A 220 -4.40 -46.28 -8.49
CA LYS A 220 -4.38 -47.37 -9.47
C LYS A 220 -3.71 -48.63 -8.92
N THR A 221 -2.60 -48.50 -8.20
CA THR A 221 -1.94 -49.67 -7.58
C THR A 221 -2.76 -50.29 -6.47
N ILE A 222 -3.58 -49.49 -5.77
CA ILE A 222 -4.55 -49.99 -4.78
C ILE A 222 -5.68 -50.74 -5.50
N ALA A 223 -6.20 -50.22 -6.61
CA ALA A 223 -7.22 -50.89 -7.42
C ALA A 223 -6.72 -52.19 -8.11
N GLU A 224 -5.41 -52.29 -8.37
CA GLU A 224 -4.78 -53.48 -8.98
C GLU A 224 -4.30 -54.50 -7.94
N ALA A 225 -4.24 -54.14 -6.66
CA ALA A 225 -3.83 -55.02 -5.56
C ALA A 225 -5.06 -55.56 -4.84
N ASP A 226 -5.32 -56.85 -5.06
CA ASP A 226 -6.53 -57.59 -4.65
C ASP A 226 -7.77 -57.22 -5.48
N ASP A 227 -8.60 -58.22 -5.78
CA ASP A 227 -9.83 -58.18 -6.60
C ASP A 227 -10.95 -57.33 -5.95
N ALA A 228 -10.58 -56.16 -5.40
CA ALA A 228 -11.40 -55.25 -4.63
C ALA A 228 -11.94 -54.14 -5.54
N GLU A 229 -13.27 -54.01 -5.58
CA GLU A 229 -13.90 -52.86 -6.20
C GLU A 229 -13.50 -51.58 -5.44
N LEU A 230 -13.06 -50.56 -6.18
CA LEU A 230 -12.81 -49.22 -5.66
C LEU A 230 -14.03 -48.77 -4.86
N SER A 231 -13.80 -48.24 -3.65
CA SER A 231 -14.90 -47.66 -2.87
C SER A 231 -15.50 -46.45 -3.59
N ASP A 232 -16.76 -46.11 -3.26
CA ASP A 232 -17.43 -44.91 -3.79
C ASP A 232 -16.62 -43.63 -3.50
N GLU A 233 -15.87 -43.61 -2.38
CA GLU A 233 -15.01 -42.51 -1.95
C GLU A 233 -13.73 -42.40 -2.82
N GLU A 234 -13.09 -43.53 -3.13
CA GLU A 234 -11.90 -43.57 -3.99
C GLU A 234 -12.24 -43.29 -5.46
N THR A 235 -13.40 -43.74 -5.93
CA THR A 235 -13.90 -43.42 -7.27
C THR A 235 -14.16 -41.92 -7.42
N LEU A 236 -14.76 -41.29 -6.39
CA LEU A 236 -14.93 -39.83 -6.35
C LEU A 236 -13.58 -39.09 -6.28
N GLU A 237 -12.58 -39.62 -5.57
CA GLU A 237 -11.23 -39.05 -5.54
C GLU A 237 -10.57 -39.12 -6.93
N ILE A 238 -10.73 -40.22 -7.66
CA ILE A 238 -10.22 -40.37 -9.04
C ILE A 238 -10.88 -39.36 -9.98
N ASP A 239 -12.21 -39.21 -9.93
CA ASP A 239 -12.94 -38.27 -10.78
C ASP A 239 -12.52 -36.83 -10.49
N THR A 240 -12.46 -36.45 -9.21
CA THR A 240 -12.06 -35.09 -8.80
C THR A 240 -10.61 -34.75 -9.16
N LEU A 241 -9.68 -35.68 -9.00
CA LEU A 241 -8.28 -35.50 -9.39
C LEU A 241 -8.10 -35.45 -10.92
N SER A 242 -8.90 -36.22 -11.66
CA SER A 242 -8.90 -36.20 -13.13
C SER A 242 -9.44 -34.87 -13.68
N ASP A 243 -10.51 -34.35 -13.08
CA ASP A 243 -11.06 -33.02 -13.41
C ASP A 243 -10.07 -31.90 -13.06
N GLU A 244 -9.39 -31.99 -11.91
CA GLU A 244 -8.33 -31.04 -11.52
C GLU A 244 -7.17 -31.07 -12.53
N MET A 245 -6.73 -32.26 -12.96
CA MET A 245 -5.67 -32.42 -13.97
C MET A 245 -6.06 -31.78 -15.30
N GLU A 246 -7.28 -32.04 -15.80
CA GLU A 246 -7.77 -31.41 -17.04
C GLU A 246 -7.82 -29.88 -16.96
N ALA A 247 -8.25 -29.35 -15.82
CA ALA A 247 -8.30 -27.91 -15.60
C ALA A 247 -6.90 -27.29 -15.57
N ILE A 248 -5.94 -27.95 -14.93
CA ILE A 248 -4.54 -27.52 -14.89
C ILE A 248 -3.91 -27.57 -16.28
N ASP A 249 -4.12 -28.63 -17.06
CA ASP A 249 -3.56 -28.76 -18.40
C ASP A 249 -4.12 -27.70 -19.36
N LYS A 250 -5.44 -27.40 -19.30
CA LYS A 250 -6.04 -26.28 -20.03
C LYS A 250 -5.45 -24.93 -19.62
N SER A 251 -5.13 -24.77 -18.33
CA SER A 251 -4.48 -23.57 -17.79
C SER A 251 -3.04 -23.43 -18.28
N ILE A 252 -2.24 -24.51 -18.27
CA ILE A 252 -0.87 -24.53 -18.80
C ILE A 252 -0.88 -24.18 -20.29
N ALA A 253 -1.75 -24.81 -21.10
CA ALA A 253 -1.86 -24.52 -22.53
C ALA A 253 -2.22 -23.05 -22.81
N SER A 254 -3.08 -22.46 -21.98
CA SER A 254 -3.45 -21.04 -22.10
C SER A 254 -2.28 -20.13 -21.72
N LEU A 255 -1.52 -20.45 -20.67
CA LEU A 255 -0.35 -19.68 -20.25
C LEU A 255 0.82 -19.79 -21.25
N GLU A 256 1.08 -20.97 -21.79
CA GLU A 256 2.08 -21.18 -22.85
C GLU A 256 1.67 -20.43 -24.13
N LYS A 257 0.37 -20.39 -24.46
CA LYS A 257 -0.13 -19.58 -25.58
C LYS A 257 0.07 -18.09 -25.34
N ILE A 258 -0.17 -17.61 -24.13
CA ILE A 258 0.08 -16.21 -23.73
C ILE A 258 1.58 -15.89 -23.88
N GLU A 259 2.46 -16.74 -23.34
CA GLU A 259 3.91 -16.60 -23.44
C GLU A 259 4.38 -16.58 -24.92
N ALA A 260 3.86 -17.50 -25.74
CA ALA A 260 4.15 -17.54 -27.18
C ALA A 260 3.64 -16.28 -27.91
N THR A 261 2.47 -15.74 -27.57
CA THR A 261 1.99 -14.47 -28.15
C THR A 261 2.77 -13.24 -27.67
N ILE A 262 3.28 -13.25 -26.44
CA ILE A 262 4.15 -12.18 -25.93
C ILE A 262 5.51 -12.24 -26.64
N ALA A 263 6.07 -13.44 -26.83
CA ALA A 263 7.29 -13.66 -27.60
C ALA A 263 7.11 -13.32 -29.10
N ALA A 264 5.95 -13.60 -29.70
CA ALA A 264 5.64 -13.26 -31.09
C ALA A 264 5.36 -11.76 -31.30
N LYS A 265 4.84 -11.05 -30.28
CA LYS A 265 4.73 -9.57 -30.30
C LYS A 265 6.07 -8.86 -30.11
N ALA A 266 7.12 -9.57 -29.72
CA ALA A 266 8.50 -9.07 -29.68
C ALA A 266 9.20 -9.11 -31.07
N ILE A 267 8.44 -9.07 -32.17
CA ILE A 267 8.97 -8.78 -33.51
C ILE A 267 8.70 -7.29 -33.78
N PRO A 268 9.71 -6.45 -34.01
CA PRO A 268 9.51 -5.03 -34.27
C PRO A 268 8.69 -4.84 -35.56
N ALA A 269 7.63 -4.04 -35.45
CA ALA A 269 6.79 -3.66 -36.59
C ALA A 269 7.65 -3.03 -37.70
N LYS A 270 7.65 -3.64 -38.88
CA LYS A 270 8.21 -3.02 -40.10
C LYS A 270 7.28 -1.89 -40.53
N PRO A 271 7.74 -0.64 -40.64
CA PRO A 271 6.93 0.43 -41.20
C PRO A 271 6.81 0.21 -42.72
N ASN A 272 5.58 0.24 -43.21
CA ASN A 272 5.25 0.07 -44.61
C ASN A 272 5.47 1.41 -45.34
N TYR A 273 6.66 1.64 -45.90
CA TYR A 273 6.95 2.82 -46.71
C TYR A 273 6.60 2.53 -48.18
N LYS A 274 5.63 3.27 -48.74
CA LYS A 274 5.46 3.36 -50.20
C LYS A 274 6.54 4.30 -50.74
N ALA A 275 7.41 3.79 -51.59
CA ALA A 275 8.44 4.57 -52.26
C ALA A 275 7.82 5.53 -53.31
N PRO A 276 8.21 6.81 -53.37
CA PRO A 276 8.08 7.61 -54.57
C PRO A 276 9.20 7.24 -55.55
N ALA A 277 8.87 7.27 -56.84
CA ALA A 277 9.79 7.05 -57.95
C ALA A 277 10.63 8.30 -58.26
N ASP A 278 11.82 8.04 -58.82
CA ASP A 278 12.77 8.94 -59.53
C ASP A 278 13.85 9.69 -58.72
N PRO A 279 15.01 10.01 -59.34
CA PRO A 279 16.02 9.11 -59.88
C PRO A 279 17.34 9.15 -59.07
N VAL A 280 18.11 8.08 -59.18
CA VAL A 280 19.31 7.76 -58.39
C VAL A 280 20.46 8.78 -58.61
N HIS A 281 20.84 9.51 -57.56
CA HIS A 281 22.21 10.03 -57.39
C HIS A 281 23.04 9.02 -56.58
N LYS A 282 23.96 8.32 -57.28
CA LYS A 282 24.96 7.45 -56.65
C LYS A 282 26.03 8.30 -55.97
N GLU A 283 25.90 8.52 -54.66
CA GLU A 283 27.02 8.97 -53.83
C GLU A 283 27.83 7.75 -53.33
N LYS A 284 29.15 7.92 -53.17
CA LYS A 284 30.08 6.88 -52.73
C LYS A 284 29.73 6.44 -51.29
N GLY A 285 29.76 5.14 -51.03
CA GLY A 285 29.38 4.56 -49.74
C GLY A 285 30.15 5.17 -48.56
N GLY A 286 29.43 5.67 -47.56
CA GLY A 286 29.97 6.23 -46.31
C GLY A 286 29.67 7.72 -46.06
N ASP A 287 29.30 8.48 -47.07
CA ASP A 287 29.11 9.95 -46.97
C ASP A 287 27.97 10.35 -46.01
N LEU A 288 26.85 9.61 -46.04
CA LEU A 288 25.72 9.82 -45.13
C LEU A 288 26.10 9.61 -43.65
N PHE A 289 26.91 8.59 -43.34
CA PHE A 289 27.36 8.33 -41.97
C PHE A 289 28.32 9.41 -41.47
N ALA A 290 29.21 9.90 -42.32
CA ALA A 290 30.12 11.00 -41.97
C ALA A 290 29.35 12.31 -41.69
N LYS A 291 28.31 12.62 -42.48
CA LYS A 291 27.45 13.78 -42.25
C LYS A 291 26.64 13.65 -40.95
N VAL A 292 26.12 12.46 -40.64
CA VAL A 292 25.43 12.18 -39.37
C VAL A 292 26.37 12.33 -38.17
N ALA A 293 27.59 11.78 -38.25
CA ALA A 293 28.59 11.91 -37.19
C ALA A 293 29.01 13.37 -36.95
N THR A 294 29.16 14.13 -38.04
CA THR A 294 29.50 15.57 -37.98
C THR A 294 28.36 16.38 -37.37
N ALA A 295 27.11 16.09 -37.73
CA ALA A 295 25.94 16.71 -37.13
C ALA A 295 25.82 16.40 -35.63
N LYS A 296 26.14 15.17 -35.20
CA LYS A 296 26.18 14.76 -33.79
C LYS A 296 27.29 15.49 -33.00
N LEU A 297 28.47 15.67 -33.60
CA LEU A 297 29.56 16.45 -33.00
C LEU A 297 29.18 17.93 -32.84
N LEU A 298 28.64 18.54 -33.90
CA LEU A 298 28.19 19.94 -33.89
C LEU A 298 27.05 20.18 -32.89
N ALA A 299 26.12 19.22 -32.77
CA ALA A 299 25.07 19.23 -31.76
C ALA A 299 25.66 19.27 -30.34
N LYS A 300 26.68 18.45 -30.06
CA LYS A 300 27.35 18.42 -28.75
C LYS A 300 28.17 19.68 -28.45
N VAL A 301 28.80 20.28 -29.48
CA VAL A 301 29.55 21.55 -29.33
C VAL A 301 28.62 22.75 -29.13
N LYS A 302 27.46 22.76 -29.79
CA LYS A 302 26.49 23.88 -29.74
C LYS A 302 25.39 23.71 -28.68
N GLY A 303 25.29 22.56 -28.04
CA GLY A 303 24.28 22.27 -27.02
C GLY A 303 22.84 22.23 -27.57
N VAL A 304 22.65 21.94 -28.85
CA VAL A 304 21.34 21.87 -29.51
C VAL A 304 21.08 20.48 -30.07
N HIS A 305 19.81 20.11 -30.25
CA HIS A 305 19.44 18.76 -30.67
C HIS A 305 19.92 18.46 -32.10
N GLN A 306 20.34 17.22 -32.35
CA GLN A 306 20.92 16.79 -33.63
C GLN A 306 20.01 17.06 -34.83
N SER A 307 18.68 16.93 -34.66
CA SER A 307 17.71 17.21 -35.73
C SER A 307 17.70 18.67 -36.20
N GLU A 308 17.99 19.60 -35.30
CA GLU A 308 17.99 21.04 -35.60
C GLU A 308 19.26 21.44 -36.35
N ILE A 309 20.39 20.82 -35.99
CA ILE A 309 21.65 20.94 -36.74
C ILE A 309 21.52 20.34 -38.15
N ILE A 310 20.87 19.18 -38.30
CA ILE A 310 20.68 18.56 -39.63
C ILE A 310 19.84 19.46 -40.53
N LYS A 311 18.73 20.03 -40.03
CA LYS A 311 17.89 20.98 -40.79
C LYS A 311 18.63 22.27 -41.16
N THR A 312 19.53 22.72 -40.30
CA THR A 312 20.28 23.97 -40.53
C THR A 312 21.49 23.79 -41.45
N VAL A 313 22.22 22.69 -41.29
CA VAL A 313 23.51 22.44 -41.97
C VAL A 313 23.31 21.64 -43.27
N TYR A 314 22.31 20.76 -43.32
CA TYR A 314 22.01 19.93 -44.48
C TYR A 314 20.53 20.01 -44.93
N PRO A 315 19.98 21.21 -45.20
CA PRO A 315 18.57 21.40 -45.52
C PRO A 315 18.09 20.73 -46.82
N LYS A 316 19.01 20.39 -47.74
CA LYS A 316 18.69 19.81 -49.05
C LYS A 316 18.80 18.28 -49.11
N ASP A 317 19.29 17.63 -48.05
CA ASP A 317 19.51 16.19 -48.02
C ASP A 317 18.56 15.51 -47.03
N GLU A 318 17.33 15.26 -47.50
CA GLU A 318 16.24 14.67 -46.71
C GLU A 318 16.54 13.26 -46.20
N ARG A 319 17.58 12.60 -46.73
CA ARG A 319 18.01 11.24 -46.38
C ARG A 319 18.77 11.17 -45.05
N ILE A 320 19.33 12.29 -44.58
CA ILE A 320 20.15 12.34 -43.36
C ILE A 320 19.29 12.22 -42.10
N MET A 321 18.10 12.84 -42.09
CA MET A 321 17.15 12.78 -40.96
C MET A 321 16.72 11.35 -40.61
N PRO A 322 16.20 10.52 -41.54
CA PRO A 322 15.78 9.15 -41.23
C PRO A 322 16.94 8.23 -40.85
N VAL A 323 18.15 8.45 -41.40
CA VAL A 323 19.35 7.69 -41.00
C VAL A 323 19.85 8.11 -39.61
N ALA A 324 19.78 9.41 -39.30
CA ALA A 324 20.06 9.91 -37.96
C ALA A 324 19.05 9.36 -36.94
N GLU A 325 17.75 9.34 -37.25
CA GLU A 325 16.70 8.77 -36.40
C GLU A 325 16.85 7.26 -36.19
N MET A 326 17.26 6.52 -37.23
CA MET A 326 17.57 5.09 -37.11
C MET A 326 18.78 4.83 -36.20
N LEU A 327 19.78 5.73 -36.21
CA LEU A 327 20.98 5.66 -35.37
C LEU A 327 20.78 6.27 -33.96
N SER A 328 19.81 7.17 -33.78
CA SER A 328 19.54 7.88 -32.53
C SER A 328 18.42 7.24 -31.71
N LYS A 329 18.16 5.93 -31.92
CA LYS A 329 17.03 5.20 -31.32
C LYS A 329 17.18 4.88 -29.83
N THR A 330 17.88 5.74 -29.08
CA THR A 330 17.93 5.79 -27.61
C THR A 330 18.30 7.21 -27.18
N ALA A 331 17.41 8.17 -27.35
CA ALA A 331 17.58 9.51 -26.76
C ALA A 331 16.24 9.98 -26.25
N VAL A 332 15.87 9.51 -25.05
CA VAL A 332 14.76 10.10 -24.32
C VAL A 332 15.28 11.38 -23.65
N VAL A 333 14.59 12.48 -23.94
CA VAL A 333 14.82 13.82 -23.38
C VAL A 333 14.70 13.75 -21.85
N PRO A 334 15.55 14.44 -21.07
CA PRO A 334 15.43 14.48 -19.61
C PRO A 334 14.10 15.10 -19.18
N ALA A 335 13.31 14.37 -18.39
CA ALA A 335 12.21 14.98 -17.65
C ALA A 335 12.82 15.90 -16.58
N THR A 336 12.68 17.21 -16.73
CA THR A 336 13.13 18.18 -15.73
C THR A 336 12.00 18.46 -14.74
N THR A 337 12.32 18.45 -13.44
CA THR A 337 11.41 18.70 -12.31
C THR A 337 10.90 20.16 -12.20
N THR A 338 11.21 21.02 -13.16
CA THR A 338 10.93 22.46 -13.12
C THR A 338 9.68 22.89 -13.88
N LEU A 339 8.93 21.95 -14.48
CA LEU A 339 7.66 22.21 -15.17
C LEU A 339 6.51 21.54 -14.40
N ASP A 340 5.55 22.35 -13.99
CA ASP A 340 4.37 21.90 -13.25
C ASP A 340 3.40 21.16 -14.19
N GLY A 341 3.03 19.94 -13.83
CA GLY A 341 2.12 19.08 -14.60
C GLY A 341 2.66 17.67 -14.86
N TRP A 342 1.96 16.66 -14.33
CA TRP A 342 2.12 15.21 -14.54
C TRP A 342 3.43 14.57 -14.09
N ALA A 343 4.60 15.02 -14.57
CA ALA A 343 5.89 14.42 -14.21
C ALA A 343 6.22 14.62 -12.72
N SER A 344 5.89 15.80 -12.15
CA SER A 344 6.11 16.05 -10.72
C SER A 344 5.21 15.22 -9.79
N GLN A 345 4.07 14.71 -10.27
CA GLN A 345 3.19 13.85 -9.46
C GLN A 345 3.71 12.40 -9.46
N LEU A 346 4.04 11.86 -10.65
CA LEU A 346 4.62 10.52 -10.76
C LEU A 346 5.96 10.37 -10.02
N VAL A 347 6.81 11.40 -10.13
CA VAL A 347 8.13 11.44 -9.47
C VAL A 347 7.97 11.50 -7.94
N ARG A 348 6.92 12.17 -7.42
CA ARG A 348 6.59 12.16 -5.98
C ARG A 348 6.05 10.79 -5.53
N ASP A 349 5.24 10.14 -6.35
CA ASP A 349 4.72 8.79 -6.06
C ASP A 349 5.86 7.75 -6.03
N ASP A 350 6.83 7.86 -6.94
CA ASP A 350 8.03 7.01 -6.97
C ASP A 350 8.97 7.24 -5.77
N LEU A 351 9.11 8.47 -5.27
CA LEU A 351 9.87 8.75 -4.03
C LEU A 351 9.21 8.06 -2.83
N HIS A 352 7.88 8.16 -2.72
CA HIS A 352 7.15 7.50 -1.64
C HIS A 352 7.30 5.98 -1.74
N ALA A 353 7.18 5.40 -2.94
CA ALA A 353 7.42 3.98 -3.16
C ALA A 353 8.85 3.56 -2.78
N PHE A 354 9.87 4.33 -3.18
CA PHE A 354 11.27 4.07 -2.82
C PHE A 354 11.51 4.12 -1.31
N LEU A 355 10.94 5.10 -0.60
CA LEU A 355 11.08 5.21 0.86
C LEU A 355 10.30 4.11 1.60
N VAL A 356 9.16 3.69 1.08
CA VAL A 356 8.39 2.54 1.60
C VAL A 356 9.18 1.24 1.39
N ASP A 357 9.79 1.05 0.23
CA ASP A 357 10.65 -0.10 -0.05
C ASP A 357 11.91 -0.09 0.84
N LEU A 358 12.41 1.10 1.21
CA LEU A 358 13.55 1.25 2.12
C LEU A 358 13.15 1.05 3.59
N GLU A 359 11.89 1.24 3.98
CA GLU A 359 11.41 1.16 5.37
C GLU A 359 11.76 -0.15 6.10
N PRO A 360 11.58 -1.36 5.50
CA PRO A 360 11.93 -2.60 6.19
C PRO A 360 13.44 -2.84 6.34
N VAL A 361 14.28 -2.17 5.54
CA VAL A 361 15.74 -2.38 5.53
C VAL A 361 16.46 -1.27 6.30
N SER A 362 16.05 -0.02 6.11
CA SER A 362 16.70 1.17 6.62
C SER A 362 16.07 1.68 7.92
N VAL A 363 16.91 1.82 8.95
CA VAL A 363 16.60 2.50 10.20
C VAL A 363 16.14 3.94 9.95
N TYR A 364 16.78 4.64 9.03
CA TYR A 364 16.43 6.01 8.68
C TYR A 364 15.00 6.12 8.14
N ALA A 365 14.62 5.27 7.18
CA ALA A 365 13.26 5.29 6.62
C ALA A 365 12.22 4.92 7.68
N ALA A 366 12.49 3.87 8.48
CA ALA A 366 11.63 3.50 9.60
C ALA A 366 11.48 4.64 10.61
N LEU A 367 12.57 5.26 11.08
CA LEU A 367 12.52 6.36 12.05
C LEU A 367 11.81 7.60 11.50
N ARG A 368 11.96 7.89 10.20
CA ARG A 368 11.23 8.98 9.52
C ARG A 368 9.71 8.76 9.56
N SER A 369 9.23 7.52 9.40
CA SER A 369 7.79 7.22 9.48
C SER A 369 7.21 7.52 10.87
N TYR A 370 7.99 7.30 11.94
CA TYR A 370 7.60 7.59 13.32
C TYR A 370 7.73 9.07 13.71
N GLY A 371 8.53 9.84 12.98
CA GLY A 371 8.83 11.24 13.26
C GLY A 371 8.04 12.23 12.41
N MET A 372 8.68 13.35 12.07
CA MET A 372 8.13 14.37 11.18
C MET A 372 8.75 14.24 9.77
N PRO A 373 8.07 13.55 8.82
CA PRO A 373 8.49 13.51 7.44
C PRO A 373 8.27 14.87 6.78
N LEU A 374 9.35 15.44 6.22
CA LEU A 374 9.32 16.70 5.47
C LEU A 374 9.81 16.46 4.04
N GLU A 375 9.55 17.45 3.19
CA GLU A 375 10.02 17.49 1.80
C GLU A 375 10.64 18.85 1.52
N PHE A 376 11.75 18.88 0.77
CA PHE A 376 12.42 20.14 0.44
C PHE A 376 11.62 21.00 -0.56
N ASN A 377 10.79 20.40 -1.42
CA ASN A 377 9.98 21.13 -2.41
C ASN A 377 10.78 22.18 -3.23
N GLY A 378 12.01 21.82 -3.60
CA GLY A 378 12.93 22.72 -4.33
C GLY A 378 13.64 23.77 -3.47
N ALA A 379 13.33 23.90 -2.18
CA ALA A 379 14.06 24.75 -1.26
C ALA A 379 15.41 24.14 -0.86
N GLY A 380 16.46 24.97 -0.76
CA GLY A 380 17.80 24.51 -0.37
C GLY A 380 17.94 24.16 1.12
N THR A 381 17.06 24.71 1.96
CA THR A 381 17.03 24.48 3.41
C THR A 381 15.61 24.56 3.94
N ILE A 382 15.31 23.81 5.00
CA ILE A 382 14.08 23.94 5.79
C ILE A 382 14.46 24.41 7.19
N THR A 383 13.81 25.45 7.68
CA THR A 383 14.03 25.95 9.04
C THR A 383 12.84 25.57 9.91
N ILE A 384 13.08 24.75 10.93
CA ILE A 384 12.08 24.33 11.90
C ILE A 384 12.21 25.26 13.11
N PRO A 385 11.21 26.12 13.39
CA PRO A 385 11.21 26.92 14.60
C PRO A 385 11.00 25.99 15.80
N SER A 386 11.89 26.09 16.78
CA SER A 386 11.75 25.39 18.05
C SER A 386 11.69 26.43 19.17
N ARG A 387 11.12 26.06 20.31
CA ARG A 387 11.29 26.90 21.50
C ARG A 387 12.77 26.97 21.84
N ASP A 388 13.28 28.17 22.10
CA ASP A 388 14.66 28.33 22.54
C ASP A 388 14.82 27.64 23.92
N THR A 389 15.77 26.70 24.01
CA THR A 389 16.01 25.87 25.21
C THR A 389 16.82 26.61 26.26
N ALA A 390 17.39 27.78 25.94
CA ALA A 390 17.99 28.65 26.94
C ALA A 390 16.88 29.15 27.89
N LYS A 391 16.80 28.51 29.07
CA LYS A 391 16.00 29.00 30.20
C LYS A 391 16.60 30.32 30.69
N SER A 392 16.22 31.42 30.06
CA SER A 392 16.40 32.76 30.58
C SER A 392 15.16 33.17 31.36
N ALA A 393 15.32 33.99 32.41
CA ALA A 393 14.20 34.61 33.13
C ALA A 393 13.25 35.40 32.19
N THR A 394 13.70 35.68 30.97
CA THR A 394 12.96 36.39 29.91
C THR A 394 12.31 35.48 28.85
N ASN A 395 12.54 34.16 28.88
CA ASN A 395 12.00 33.16 27.94
C ASN A 395 11.08 32.15 28.66
N ASP A 396 10.22 32.67 29.51
CA ASP A 396 9.27 31.91 30.29
C ASP A 396 7.85 32.38 29.96
N LEU A 397 6.94 31.43 29.80
CA LEU A 397 5.52 31.61 29.50
C LEU A 397 4.63 30.86 30.50
N SER A 398 5.21 30.35 31.58
CA SER A 398 4.48 29.69 32.66
C SER A 398 3.45 30.64 33.27
N GLY A 399 2.31 30.12 33.71
CA GLY A 399 1.36 30.92 34.49
C GLY A 399 1.99 31.39 35.80
N SER A 400 1.71 32.62 36.21
CA SER A 400 2.10 33.14 37.52
C SER A 400 0.85 33.31 38.38
N PHE A 401 0.89 32.82 39.62
CA PHE A 401 -0.14 33.12 40.59
C PHE A 401 -0.08 34.60 40.94
N VAL A 402 -1.21 35.29 40.79
CA VAL A 402 -1.36 36.70 41.18
C VAL A 402 -2.45 36.81 42.24
N GLY A 403 -2.22 37.68 43.22
CA GLY A 403 -3.24 37.99 44.22
C GLY A 403 -4.43 38.73 43.60
N GLU A 404 -5.56 38.74 44.29
CA GLU A 404 -6.74 39.50 43.88
C GLU A 404 -6.39 41.00 43.79
N GLY A 405 -6.62 41.60 42.61
CA GLY A 405 -6.20 42.98 42.30
C GLY A 405 -4.73 43.15 41.90
N GLY A 406 -3.96 42.06 41.85
CA GLY A 406 -2.57 42.05 41.41
C GLY A 406 -2.41 42.22 39.90
N VAL A 407 -1.32 42.88 39.48
CA VAL A 407 -0.97 43.05 38.07
C VAL A 407 -0.47 41.71 37.50
N ILE A 408 -1.05 41.28 36.38
CA ILE A 408 -0.62 40.08 35.65
C ILE A 408 0.71 40.38 34.93
N PRO A 409 1.79 39.61 35.18
CA PRO A 409 3.06 39.84 34.52
C PRO A 409 2.99 39.48 33.04
N VAL A 410 3.48 40.38 32.17
CA VAL A 410 3.64 40.09 30.73
C VAL A 410 4.87 39.23 30.53
N LYS A 411 4.68 38.12 29.83
CA LYS A 411 5.70 37.10 29.56
C LYS A 411 6.01 37.03 28.06
N ARG A 412 7.22 36.57 27.70
CA ARG A 412 7.70 36.54 26.30
C ARG A 412 8.16 35.13 25.92
N LEU A 413 7.83 34.72 24.69
CA LEU A 413 8.43 33.56 24.02
C LEU A 413 9.67 33.99 23.24
N SER A 414 10.77 33.27 23.40
CA SER A 414 11.88 33.25 22.44
C SER A 414 11.82 31.95 21.65
N LEU A 415 11.91 32.09 20.32
CA LEU A 415 11.99 30.96 19.40
C LEU A 415 13.42 30.85 18.90
N GLY A 416 13.99 29.65 19.01
CA GLY A 416 15.18 29.24 18.28
C GLY A 416 14.77 28.61 16.95
N SER A 417 15.77 28.26 16.15
CA SER A 417 15.53 27.56 14.89
C SER A 417 16.59 26.51 14.62
N GLN A 418 16.17 25.33 14.19
CA GLN A 418 17.04 24.30 13.63
C GLN A 418 16.88 24.31 12.11
N THR A 419 18.00 24.28 11.39
CA THR A 419 17.98 24.33 9.92
C THR A 419 18.43 22.99 9.35
N LEU A 420 17.55 22.35 8.59
CA LEU A 420 17.84 21.19 7.76
C LEU A 420 18.36 21.67 6.41
N ALA A 421 19.58 21.30 6.05
CA ALA A 421 20.17 21.61 4.75
C ALA A 421 20.09 20.39 3.82
N ARG A 422 20.03 20.64 2.51
CA ARG A 422 20.03 19.57 1.51
C ARG A 422 21.45 19.00 1.32
N TYR A 423 21.57 17.68 1.41
CA TYR A 423 22.80 16.94 1.12
C TYR A 423 22.56 15.97 -0.04
N LYS A 424 23.62 15.61 -0.77
CA LYS A 424 23.54 14.72 -1.93
C LYS A 424 24.15 13.36 -1.58
N ALA A 425 23.31 12.33 -1.50
CA ALA A 425 23.73 10.93 -1.57
C ALA A 425 23.53 10.44 -3.01
N ALA A 426 24.57 9.91 -3.64
CA ALA A 426 24.51 9.47 -5.04
C ALA A 426 25.40 8.24 -5.25
N VAL A 427 24.94 7.32 -6.08
CA VAL A 427 25.67 6.12 -6.50
C VAL A 427 25.58 5.99 -8.02
N ILE A 428 26.65 5.50 -8.64
CA ILE A 428 26.70 5.19 -10.07
C ILE A 428 27.08 3.73 -10.20
N SER A 429 26.23 2.95 -10.87
CA SER A 429 26.50 1.56 -11.23
C SER A 429 26.67 1.44 -12.75
N THR A 430 27.48 0.49 -13.20
CA THR A 430 27.76 0.25 -14.62
C THR A 430 27.45 -1.20 -14.97
N TYR A 431 26.86 -1.41 -16.15
CA TYR A 431 26.68 -2.72 -16.75
C TYR A 431 26.86 -2.60 -18.26
N THR A 432 27.23 -3.70 -18.93
CA THR A 432 27.49 -3.68 -20.37
C THR A 432 26.18 -3.68 -21.15
N GLN A 433 26.22 -3.06 -22.35
CA GLN A 433 25.08 -3.06 -23.26
C GLN A 433 24.67 -4.48 -23.67
N GLU A 434 25.64 -5.40 -23.82
CA GLU A 434 25.37 -6.81 -24.12
C GLU A 434 24.54 -7.50 -23.03
N ILE A 435 24.81 -7.21 -21.74
CA ILE A 435 24.03 -7.75 -20.62
C ILE A 435 22.63 -7.11 -20.57
N LEU A 436 22.50 -5.81 -20.88
CA LEU A 436 21.20 -5.15 -20.95
C LEU A 436 20.31 -5.75 -22.07
N GLU A 437 20.88 -5.99 -23.25
CA GLU A 437 20.16 -6.57 -24.39
C GLU A 437 19.78 -8.04 -24.16
N GLN A 438 20.63 -8.81 -23.46
CA GLN A 438 20.37 -10.23 -23.19
C GLN A 438 19.50 -10.49 -21.96
N SER A 439 19.49 -9.59 -20.97
CA SER A 439 18.92 -9.85 -19.64
C SER A 439 17.93 -8.78 -19.16
N THR A 440 17.28 -8.04 -20.06
CA THR A 440 16.13 -7.19 -19.72
C THR A 440 14.88 -8.06 -19.49
N PRO A 441 14.14 -7.92 -18.36
CA PRO A 441 14.26 -6.91 -17.30
C PRO A 441 15.06 -7.35 -16.05
N SER A 442 15.66 -8.54 -16.03
CA SER A 442 16.29 -9.14 -14.83
C SER A 442 17.50 -8.36 -14.29
N ILE A 443 18.36 -7.80 -15.14
CA ILE A 443 19.56 -7.08 -14.68
C ILE A 443 19.23 -5.76 -13.98
N GLU A 444 18.20 -5.06 -14.43
CA GLU A 444 17.75 -3.80 -13.84
C GLU A 444 17.26 -4.00 -12.42
N ALA A 445 16.43 -5.04 -12.19
CA ALA A 445 15.93 -5.36 -10.86
C ALA A 445 17.07 -5.69 -9.88
N ILE A 446 18.11 -6.40 -10.33
CA ILE A 446 19.28 -6.73 -9.51
C ILE A 446 20.08 -5.48 -9.16
N VAL A 447 20.36 -4.62 -10.14
CA VAL A 447 21.10 -3.37 -9.89
C VAL A 447 20.31 -2.43 -8.98
N ARG A 448 18.99 -2.34 -9.17
CA ARG A 448 18.12 -1.54 -8.31
C ARG A 448 18.12 -2.05 -6.87
N GLN A 449 18.00 -3.36 -6.66
CA GLN A 449 18.05 -3.94 -5.32
C GLN A 449 19.41 -3.72 -4.66
N GLY A 450 20.51 -3.93 -5.39
CA GLY A 450 21.85 -3.66 -4.87
C GLY A 450 22.05 -2.19 -4.47
N ILE A 451 21.54 -1.26 -5.29
CA ILE A 451 21.54 0.17 -4.94
C ILE A 451 20.73 0.43 -3.67
N LEU A 452 19.54 -0.16 -3.54
CA LEU A 452 18.68 -0.02 -2.35
C LEU A 452 19.39 -0.53 -1.09
N ASP A 453 19.93 -1.75 -1.14
CA ASP A 453 20.58 -2.41 -0.01
C ASP A 453 21.83 -1.62 0.43
N ASP A 454 22.73 -1.29 -0.49
CA ASP A 454 23.97 -0.57 -0.16
C ASP A 454 23.70 0.87 0.28
N THR A 455 22.71 1.54 -0.32
CA THR A 455 22.32 2.90 0.09
C THR A 455 21.69 2.89 1.47
N SER A 456 20.91 1.85 1.82
CA SER A 456 20.34 1.71 3.17
C SER A 456 21.43 1.63 4.24
N VAL A 457 22.49 0.85 4.00
CA VAL A 457 23.63 0.71 4.91
C VAL A 457 24.34 2.05 5.07
N ALA A 458 24.58 2.76 3.97
CA ALA A 458 25.27 4.05 4.00
C ALA A 458 24.45 5.12 4.73
N LEU A 459 23.13 5.19 4.51
CA LEU A 459 22.24 6.14 5.19
C LEU A 459 22.13 5.85 6.68
N ASP A 460 21.94 4.60 7.07
CA ASP A 460 21.80 4.21 8.47
C ASP A 460 23.11 4.42 9.24
N SER A 461 24.25 4.05 8.64
CA SER A 461 25.56 4.28 9.24
C SER A 461 25.83 5.77 9.43
N ALA A 462 25.44 6.61 8.47
CA ALA A 462 25.57 8.06 8.62
C ALA A 462 24.60 8.64 9.66
N LEU A 463 23.42 8.04 9.83
CA LEU A 463 22.43 8.44 10.84
C LEU A 463 22.90 8.10 12.25
N THR A 464 23.45 6.90 12.47
CA THR A 464 23.84 6.43 13.81
C THR A 464 25.29 6.76 14.18
N ASP A 465 26.03 7.52 13.37
CA ASP A 465 27.39 7.90 13.73
C ASP A 465 27.46 9.10 14.71
N ALA A 466 28.66 9.30 15.26
CA ALA A 466 28.97 10.42 16.15
C ALA A 466 29.67 11.59 15.41
N SER A 467 29.72 11.56 14.08
CA SER A 467 30.46 12.56 13.32
C SER A 467 29.73 13.90 13.32
N ALA A 468 30.49 14.98 13.50
CA ALA A 468 29.94 16.32 13.41
C ALA A 468 29.54 16.68 11.97
N LEU A 469 28.69 17.71 11.86
CA LEU A 469 28.26 18.29 10.60
C LEU A 469 29.45 18.74 9.74
N VAL A 470 29.44 18.41 8.45
CA VAL A 470 30.34 19.02 7.46
C VAL A 470 29.51 19.72 6.40
N THR A 471 29.51 21.05 6.43
CA THR A 471 28.71 21.90 5.55
C THR A 471 28.86 21.51 4.08
N GLY A 472 27.75 21.24 3.40
CA GLY A 472 27.70 20.87 1.99
C GLY A 472 28.17 19.45 1.66
N VAL A 473 28.70 18.69 2.63
CA VAL A 473 29.23 17.33 2.41
C VAL A 473 28.37 16.28 3.09
N ARG A 474 28.08 16.44 4.38
CA ARG A 474 27.29 15.46 5.14
C ARG A 474 26.54 16.09 6.33
N PRO A 475 25.37 15.53 6.70
CA PRO A 475 24.72 15.86 7.97
C PRO A 475 25.53 15.32 9.17
N ALA A 476 25.22 15.85 10.36
CA ALA A 476 25.68 15.26 11.62
C ALA A 476 24.87 14.00 11.93
N GLY A 477 25.53 12.97 12.48
CA GLY A 477 24.84 11.79 12.99
C GLY A 477 24.15 12.05 14.34
N LEU A 478 23.22 11.18 14.70
CA LEU A 478 22.42 11.27 15.93
C LEU A 478 23.26 11.13 17.20
N LEU A 479 24.41 10.44 17.14
CA LEU A 479 25.28 10.25 18.29
C LEU A 479 26.28 11.40 18.49
N ASN A 480 26.26 12.41 17.62
CA ASN A 480 27.17 13.55 17.74
C ASN A 480 26.90 14.31 19.05
N GLY A 481 27.86 14.30 19.98
CA GLY A 481 27.74 14.90 21.30
C GLY A 481 27.01 14.03 22.35
N VAL A 482 26.66 12.79 22.01
CA VAL A 482 26.05 11.83 22.95
C VAL A 482 27.15 11.07 23.70
N SER A 483 27.00 10.97 25.02
CA SER A 483 27.87 10.12 25.85
C SER A 483 27.29 8.71 25.94
N LEU A 484 28.02 7.72 25.42
CA LEU A 484 27.62 6.31 25.48
C LEU A 484 27.63 5.82 26.93
N THR A 485 26.64 5.02 27.30
CA THR A 485 26.61 4.33 28.59
C THR A 485 26.95 2.86 28.40
N THR A 486 27.86 2.34 29.21
CA THR A 486 28.23 0.93 29.20
C THR A 486 27.08 0.06 29.71
N SER A 487 26.80 -1.04 29.01
CA SER A 487 25.79 -2.01 29.42
C SER A 487 26.13 -2.67 30.76
N ALA A 488 25.11 -2.90 31.59
CA ALA A 488 25.20 -3.58 32.86
C ALA A 488 25.44 -5.10 32.73
N GLY A 489 25.13 -5.71 31.58
CA GLY A 489 25.23 -7.17 31.38
C GLY A 489 24.10 -7.75 30.53
N ASP A 490 23.96 -9.07 30.55
CA ASP A 490 23.02 -9.83 29.73
C ASP A 490 21.89 -10.52 30.53
N THR A 491 21.87 -10.38 31.86
CA THR A 491 20.78 -10.93 32.67
C THR A 491 19.51 -10.10 32.53
N ALA A 492 18.35 -10.67 32.88
CA ALA A 492 17.09 -9.93 32.88
C ALA A 492 17.14 -8.65 33.73
N ALA A 493 17.86 -8.68 34.86
CA ALA A 493 18.02 -7.53 35.75
C ALA A 493 18.94 -6.45 35.14
N ASP A 494 19.99 -6.87 34.45
CA ASP A 494 20.94 -5.96 33.78
C ASP A 494 20.26 -5.23 32.61
N VAL A 495 19.51 -5.96 31.78
CA VAL A 495 18.74 -5.38 30.67
C VAL A 495 17.73 -4.34 31.18
N ILE A 496 17.01 -4.64 32.27
CA ILE A 496 16.09 -3.68 32.88
C ILE A 496 16.84 -2.45 33.40
N THR A 497 18.05 -2.63 33.93
CA THR A 497 18.91 -1.55 34.41
C THR A 497 19.35 -0.65 33.25
N ASP A 498 19.80 -1.23 32.14
CA ASP A 498 20.20 -0.49 30.93
C ASP A 498 19.03 0.30 30.34
N LEU A 499 17.85 -0.33 30.22
CA LEU A 499 16.65 0.36 29.73
C LEU A 499 16.25 1.52 30.65
N LYS A 500 16.32 1.33 31.98
CA LYS A 500 16.06 2.43 32.93
C LYS A 500 17.02 3.58 32.75
N VAL A 501 18.31 3.32 32.48
CA VAL A 501 19.29 4.37 32.21
C VAL A 501 18.90 5.15 30.96
N LEU A 502 18.56 4.47 29.86
CA LEU A 502 18.10 5.09 28.61
C LEU A 502 16.85 5.96 28.81
N PHE A 503 15.82 5.43 29.48
CA PHE A 503 14.59 6.19 29.77
C PHE A 503 14.83 7.36 30.73
N THR A 504 15.73 7.21 31.70
CA THR A 504 16.07 8.29 32.63
C THR A 504 16.80 9.42 31.92
N ALA A 505 17.71 9.11 30.99
CA ALA A 505 18.39 10.12 30.18
C ALA A 505 17.40 10.94 29.33
N MET A 506 16.43 10.27 28.71
CA MET A 506 15.35 10.91 27.95
C MET A 506 14.44 11.79 28.82
N ASN A 507 13.98 11.26 29.96
CA ASN A 507 13.12 12.02 30.89
C ASN A 507 13.84 13.24 31.49
N THR A 508 15.13 13.12 31.81
CA THR A 508 15.94 14.25 32.30
C THR A 508 16.05 15.37 31.27
N SER A 509 16.02 15.00 29.99
CA SER A 509 16.05 15.94 28.86
C SER A 509 14.66 16.44 28.46
N ASN A 510 13.58 16.00 29.12
CA ASN A 510 12.18 16.21 28.73
C ASN A 510 11.83 15.71 27.31
N LEU A 511 12.51 14.65 26.85
CA LEU A 511 12.36 14.06 25.52
C LEU A 511 11.81 12.63 25.67
N ALA A 512 10.50 12.48 25.91
CA ALA A 512 9.86 11.18 26.10
C ALA A 512 8.42 11.14 25.57
N ALA A 513 8.10 11.98 24.58
CA ALA A 513 6.75 12.10 24.05
C ALA A 513 6.39 10.89 23.17
N LYS A 514 7.31 10.46 22.32
CA LYS A 514 7.19 9.27 21.47
C LYS A 514 8.54 8.54 21.38
N PRO A 515 8.94 7.83 22.44
CA PRO A 515 10.19 7.09 22.42
C PRO A 515 10.11 5.93 21.42
N VAL A 516 11.22 5.67 20.74
CA VAL A 516 11.41 4.52 19.84
C VAL A 516 12.77 3.91 20.13
N LEU A 517 12.81 2.59 20.29
CA LEU A 517 14.04 1.83 20.48
C LEU A 517 14.54 1.32 19.13
N MET A 518 15.86 1.31 18.93
CA MET A 518 16.49 0.81 17.71
C MET A 518 17.58 -0.19 18.10
N MET A 519 17.52 -1.41 17.56
CA MET A 519 18.49 -2.47 17.89
C MET A 519 18.68 -3.49 16.75
N HIS A 520 19.80 -4.22 16.81
CA HIS A 520 20.10 -5.30 15.87
C HIS A 520 19.18 -6.54 16.07
N PRO A 521 18.81 -7.28 15.00
CA PRO A 521 18.02 -8.52 15.08
C PRO A 521 18.56 -9.56 16.07
N ASN A 522 19.89 -9.71 16.19
CA ASN A 522 20.48 -10.64 17.17
C ASN A 522 20.18 -10.22 18.61
N ARG A 523 20.10 -8.91 18.89
CA ARG A 523 19.73 -8.39 20.21
C ARG A 523 18.27 -8.70 20.52
N LYS A 524 17.38 -8.54 19.53
CA LYS A 524 15.96 -8.95 19.63
C LYS A 524 15.83 -10.43 19.96
N LEU A 525 16.60 -11.28 19.27
CA LEU A 525 16.62 -12.72 19.52
C LEU A 525 17.10 -13.01 20.96
N GLY A 526 18.19 -12.39 21.40
CA GLY A 526 18.68 -12.51 22.77
C GLY A 526 17.64 -12.12 23.82
N LEU A 527 16.92 -11.01 23.63
CA LEU A 527 15.83 -10.60 24.54
C LEU A 527 14.70 -11.64 24.63
N SER A 528 14.42 -12.36 23.55
CA SER A 528 13.37 -13.39 23.49
C SER A 528 13.72 -14.70 24.20
N THR A 529 15.01 -14.92 24.50
CA THR A 529 15.51 -16.13 25.18
C THR A 529 15.83 -15.91 26.65
N ILE A 530 15.84 -14.65 27.13
CA ILE A 530 16.01 -14.33 28.55
C ILE A 530 14.88 -14.94 29.37
N THR A 531 15.26 -15.73 30.37
CA THR A 531 14.35 -16.36 31.33
C THR A 531 14.58 -15.81 32.73
N ASN A 532 13.53 -15.81 33.54
CA ASN A 532 13.65 -15.58 34.98
C ASN A 532 14.12 -16.87 35.69
N ALA A 533 14.38 -16.79 37.00
CA ALA A 533 14.77 -17.96 37.80
C ALA A 533 13.68 -19.07 37.85
N GLY A 534 12.44 -18.76 37.47
CA GLY A 534 11.33 -19.70 37.33
C GLY A 534 11.21 -20.36 35.95
N GLY A 535 12.06 -19.99 34.99
CA GLY A 535 12.04 -20.53 33.61
C GLY A 535 11.06 -19.83 32.67
N ASP A 536 10.34 -18.79 33.12
CA ASP A 536 9.45 -18.00 32.25
C ASP A 536 10.25 -17.00 31.43
N PHE A 537 9.87 -16.83 30.17
CA PHE A 537 10.49 -15.83 29.30
C PHE A 537 10.02 -14.43 29.66
N VAL A 538 10.97 -13.54 29.93
CA VAL A 538 10.66 -12.20 30.49
C VAL A 538 10.14 -11.24 29.43
N PHE A 539 10.79 -11.17 28.26
CA PHE A 539 10.47 -10.18 27.22
C PHE A 539 9.87 -10.79 25.94
N ARG A 540 9.71 -12.11 25.87
CA ARG A 540 9.31 -12.80 24.63
C ARG A 540 7.98 -12.31 24.08
N ASP A 541 6.97 -12.17 24.93
CA ASP A 541 5.64 -11.74 24.49
C ASP A 541 5.64 -10.29 24.00
N GLU A 542 6.36 -9.40 24.67
CA GLU A 542 6.49 -8.00 24.26
C GLU A 542 7.22 -7.88 22.92
N ILE A 543 8.38 -8.54 22.80
CA ILE A 543 9.21 -8.52 21.59
C ILE A 543 8.47 -9.15 20.40
N SER A 544 7.62 -10.15 20.64
CA SER A 544 6.77 -10.75 19.59
C SER A 544 5.75 -9.76 19.03
N ARG A 545 5.36 -8.74 19.81
CA ARG A 545 4.45 -7.65 19.42
C ARG A 545 5.19 -6.45 18.84
N GLY A 546 6.52 -6.52 18.66
CA GLY A 546 7.33 -5.39 18.18
C GLY A 546 7.50 -4.27 19.21
N MET A 547 7.26 -4.58 20.48
CA MET A 547 7.32 -3.62 21.58
C MET A 547 8.32 -4.12 22.64
N LEU A 548 8.89 -3.20 23.41
CA LEU A 548 9.63 -3.51 24.63
C LEU A 548 9.27 -2.47 25.68
N LEU A 549 8.73 -2.92 26.81
CA LEU A 549 8.20 -2.04 27.88
C LEU A 549 7.17 -1.00 27.34
N SER A 550 6.31 -1.43 26.41
CA SER A 550 5.33 -0.57 25.71
C SER A 550 5.93 0.51 24.80
N VAL A 551 7.21 0.38 24.44
CA VAL A 551 7.90 1.26 23.49
C VAL A 551 8.15 0.49 22.19
N PRO A 552 7.83 1.07 21.02
CA PRO A 552 8.05 0.42 19.74
C PRO A 552 9.55 0.20 19.48
N VAL A 553 9.86 -0.94 18.84
CA VAL A 553 11.24 -1.32 18.52
C VAL A 553 11.42 -1.40 17.01
N ILE A 554 12.31 -0.57 16.46
CA ILE A 554 12.84 -0.67 15.11
C ILE A 554 13.99 -1.69 15.12
N ILE A 555 13.93 -2.63 14.19
CA ILE A 555 14.91 -3.70 14.06
C ILE A 555 15.53 -3.61 12.68
N SER A 556 16.86 -3.48 12.61
CA SER A 556 17.59 -3.50 11.34
C SER A 556 18.97 -4.10 11.53
N ALA A 557 19.44 -4.83 10.51
CA ALA A 557 20.79 -5.39 10.46
C ALA A 557 21.88 -4.31 10.32
N ASN A 558 21.52 -3.08 9.93
CA ASN A 558 22.45 -1.97 9.77
C ASN A 558 22.88 -1.35 11.12
N ILE A 559 22.21 -1.71 12.22
CA ILE A 559 22.57 -1.28 13.57
C ILE A 559 23.70 -2.16 14.11
N VAL A 560 24.69 -1.55 14.75
CA VAL A 560 25.79 -2.27 15.40
C VAL A 560 25.25 -3.23 16.48
N GLU A 561 25.64 -4.51 16.42
CA GLU A 561 25.11 -5.58 17.29
C GLU A 561 25.27 -5.33 18.80
N SER A 562 26.33 -4.62 19.19
CA SER A 562 26.63 -4.28 20.57
C SER A 562 25.87 -3.08 21.10
N GLU A 563 25.10 -2.38 20.25
CA GLU A 563 24.49 -1.10 20.59
C GLU A 563 22.96 -1.15 20.54
N VAL A 564 22.34 -0.36 21.41
CA VAL A 564 20.89 -0.12 21.44
C VAL A 564 20.71 1.38 21.60
N TYR A 565 19.90 1.97 20.72
CA TYR A 565 19.62 3.38 20.75
C TYR A 565 18.18 3.64 21.18
N ILE A 566 17.96 4.77 21.82
CA ILE A 566 16.63 5.30 22.07
C ILE A 566 16.54 6.71 21.51
N VAL A 567 15.48 6.98 20.77
CA VAL A 567 15.24 8.30 20.14
C VAL A 567 13.80 8.70 20.38
N ASP A 568 13.59 9.97 20.72
CA ASP A 568 12.23 10.54 20.75
C ASP A 568 11.83 10.94 19.32
N SER A 569 10.98 10.14 18.70
CA SER A 569 10.58 10.36 17.30
C SER A 569 9.79 11.67 17.13
N ALA A 570 9.11 12.13 18.18
CA ALA A 570 8.41 13.42 18.16
C ALA A 570 9.36 14.62 17.93
N SER A 571 10.63 14.47 18.32
CA SER A 571 11.67 15.48 18.16
C SER A 571 12.56 15.21 16.94
N PHE A 572 12.26 14.16 16.17
CA PHE A 572 12.99 13.80 14.95
C PHE A 572 12.26 14.32 13.70
N ALA A 573 12.99 15.05 12.87
CA ALA A 573 12.50 15.55 11.59
C ALA A 573 13.48 15.19 10.48
N ALA A 574 12.96 14.71 9.35
CA ALA A 574 13.76 14.27 8.22
C ALA A 574 13.15 14.73 6.90
N ALA A 575 13.94 15.43 6.10
CA ALA A 575 13.53 16.00 4.83
C ALA A 575 14.25 15.31 3.66
N ASN A 576 13.49 14.89 2.66
CA ASN A 576 14.01 14.31 1.42
C ASN A 576 13.52 15.08 0.20
N ASP A 577 14.28 14.98 -0.87
CA ASP A 577 13.90 15.43 -2.20
C ASP A 577 13.78 14.20 -3.09
N VAL A 578 13.13 14.34 -4.25
CA VAL A 578 12.92 13.19 -5.12
C VAL A 578 14.26 12.71 -5.71
N PRO A 579 14.61 11.41 -5.63
CA PRO A 579 15.78 10.88 -6.28
C PRO A 579 15.70 11.10 -7.80
N THR A 580 16.82 11.55 -8.37
CA THR A 580 16.98 11.71 -9.81
C THR A 580 17.78 10.55 -10.37
N PHE A 581 17.23 9.85 -11.36
CA PHE A 581 17.95 8.80 -12.09
C PHE A 581 18.47 9.37 -13.42
N ALA A 582 19.76 9.16 -13.68
CA ALA A 582 20.39 9.53 -14.95
C ALA A 582 21.18 8.33 -15.47
N VAL A 583 20.96 7.97 -16.72
CA VAL A 583 21.75 6.98 -17.45
C VAL A 583 22.72 7.75 -18.36
N SER A 584 24.00 7.41 -18.28
CA SER A 584 25.02 7.93 -19.18
C SER A 584 25.43 6.82 -20.13
N ASP A 585 25.24 7.06 -21.44
CA ASP A 585 25.72 6.20 -22.53
C ASP A 585 27.16 6.52 -22.92
#